data_AF-A0A143B815-F1
#
_entry.id   AF-A0A143B815-F1
#
_cell.length_a   1.000
_cell.length_b   1.000
_cell.length_c   1.000
_cell.angle_alpha   90.00
_cell.angle_beta   90.00
_cell.angle_gamma   90.00
#
_symmetry.space_group_name_H-M   'P 1'
#
loop_
_entity.id
_entity.type
_entity.pdbx_description
1 polymer ?
#
loop_
_entity_poly.entity_id
_entity_poly.type
_entity_poly.pdbx_seq_one_letter_code
_entity_poly.pdbx_strand_id
1 'polypeptide(L)'
;MGVAEDLAYGKKLLPWFAGFLQALYDEGLSRKTFAQYRDHLWLLGGSIISQVSLYEEYQVDPLEKLRESVADDGILPDDYDQMTHAELNALARMCRRFEKFLGASL
;
A
#
# COMPACT_ATOMS: atom_id res chain seq x y z
N MET A 1 16.89 0.65 -5.13
CA MET A 1 15.69 0.55 -6.00
C MET A 1 16.06 0.58 -7.48
N GLY A 2 15.27 -0.11 -8.31
CA GLY A 2 15.47 -0.25 -9.74
C GLY A 2 16.14 -1.57 -10.16
N VAL A 3 16.23 -2.56 -9.27
CA VAL A 3 16.82 -3.88 -9.57
C VAL A 3 15.76 -4.96 -9.80
N ALA A 4 16.17 -6.15 -10.24
CA ALA A 4 15.25 -7.23 -10.58
C ALA A 4 14.49 -7.75 -9.35
N GLU A 5 15.14 -7.71 -8.19
CA GLU A 5 14.62 -8.11 -6.88
C GLU A 5 13.45 -7.21 -6.45
N ASP A 6 13.52 -5.90 -6.75
CA ASP A 6 12.43 -4.95 -6.46
C ASP A 6 11.17 -5.31 -7.24
N LEU A 7 11.33 -5.61 -8.54
CA LEU A 7 10.21 -6.02 -9.39
C LEU A 7 9.65 -7.38 -8.94
N ALA A 8 10.53 -8.32 -8.59
CA ALA A 8 10.14 -9.64 -8.11
C ALA A 8 9.35 -9.53 -6.78
N TYR A 9 9.79 -8.68 -5.86
CA TYR A 9 9.10 -8.43 -4.60
C TYR A 9 7.77 -7.71 -4.82
N GLY A 10 7.76 -6.61 -5.59
CA GLY A 10 6.56 -5.83 -5.88
C GLY A 10 5.44 -6.64 -6.53
N LYS A 11 5.77 -7.60 -7.41
CA LYS A 11 4.79 -8.54 -7.99
C LYS A 11 4.06 -9.37 -6.95
N LYS A 12 4.69 -9.69 -5.82
CA LYS A 12 4.06 -10.46 -4.73
C LYS A 12 3.03 -9.65 -3.94
N LEU A 13 3.08 -8.31 -4.01
CA LEU A 13 2.10 -7.42 -3.37
C LEU A 13 0.79 -7.31 -4.17
N LEU A 14 0.86 -7.50 -5.50
CA LEU A 14 -0.25 -7.28 -6.41
C LEU A 14 -1.54 -8.04 -6.09
N PRO A 15 -1.52 -9.32 -5.65
CA PRO A 15 -2.75 -10.04 -5.29
C PRO A 15 -3.55 -9.33 -4.19
N TRP A 16 -2.86 -8.76 -3.18
CA TRP A 16 -3.50 -8.05 -2.08
C TRP A 16 -4.06 -6.69 -2.52
N PHE A 17 -3.32 -5.97 -3.37
CA PHE A 17 -3.80 -4.71 -3.95
C PHE A 17 -5.03 -4.93 -4.83
N ALA A 18 -5.00 -5.95 -5.69
CA ALA A 18 -6.12 -6.30 -6.56
C ALA A 18 -7.34 -6.72 -5.75
N GLY A 19 -7.17 -7.56 -4.72
CA GLY A 19 -8.25 -7.97 -3.84
C GLY A 19 -8.90 -6.80 -3.11
N PHE A 20 -8.09 -5.88 -2.58
CA PHE A 20 -8.61 -4.69 -1.90
C PHE A 20 -9.35 -3.76 -2.86
N LEU A 21 -8.81 -3.52 -4.07
CA LEU A 21 -9.51 -2.74 -5.09
C LEU A 21 -10.83 -3.41 -5.50
N GLN A 22 -10.87 -4.73 -5.63
CA GLN A 22 -12.11 -5.44 -5.93
C GLN A 22 -13.15 -5.26 -4.82
N ALA A 23 -12.75 -5.39 -3.55
CA ALA A 23 -13.64 -5.15 -2.42
C ALA A 23 -14.22 -3.72 -2.42
N LEU A 24 -13.39 -2.72 -2.69
CA LEU A 24 -13.85 -1.33 -2.81
C LEU A 24 -14.82 -1.14 -4.00
N TYR A 25 -14.58 -1.83 -5.11
CA TYR A 25 -15.48 -1.80 -6.25
C TYR A 25 -16.85 -2.39 -5.89
N ASP A 26 -16.87 -3.54 -5.22
CA ASP A 26 -18.09 -4.23 -4.79
C ASP A 26 -18.87 -3.44 -3.72
N GLU A 27 -18.17 -2.67 -2.88
CA GLU A 27 -18.77 -1.69 -1.95
C GLU A 27 -19.46 -0.50 -2.66
N GLY A 28 -19.29 -0.35 -3.98
CA GLY A 28 -19.88 0.74 -4.76
C GLY A 28 -19.18 2.09 -4.55
N LEU A 29 -17.88 2.08 -4.25
CA LEU A 29 -17.11 3.31 -4.07
C LEU A 29 -17.21 4.20 -5.32
N SER A 30 -17.30 5.52 -5.11
CA SER A 30 -17.34 6.45 -6.24
C SER A 30 -16.09 6.30 -7.11
N ARG A 31 -16.23 6.47 -8.43
CA ARG A 31 -15.09 6.42 -9.37
C ARG A 31 -13.93 7.32 -8.95
N LYS A 32 -14.23 8.52 -8.43
CA LYS A 32 -13.23 9.48 -7.95
C LYS A 32 -12.44 8.92 -6.77
N THR A 33 -13.13 8.39 -5.76
CA THR A 33 -12.49 7.82 -4.57
C THR A 33 -11.72 6.55 -4.90
N PHE A 34 -12.26 5.71 -5.79
CA PHE A 34 -11.58 4.51 -6.26
C PHE A 34 -10.25 4.84 -6.93
N ALA A 35 -10.25 5.80 -7.87
CA ALA A 35 -9.02 6.25 -8.53
C ALA A 35 -8.00 6.79 -7.52
N GLN A 36 -8.45 7.60 -6.56
CA GLN A 36 -7.59 8.10 -5.49
C GLN A 36 -6.96 6.96 -4.66
N TYR A 37 -7.74 5.96 -4.25
CA TYR A 37 -7.22 4.84 -3.46
C TYR A 37 -6.27 3.94 -4.26
N ARG A 38 -6.53 3.74 -5.55
CA ARG A 38 -5.59 3.07 -6.45
C ARG A 38 -4.25 3.82 -6.51
N ASP A 39 -4.28 5.14 -6.64
CA ASP A 39 -3.06 5.96 -6.71
C ASP A 39 -2.32 5.94 -5.36
N HIS A 40 -3.03 5.93 -4.23
CA HIS A 40 -2.44 5.71 -2.91
C HIS A 40 -1.82 4.32 -2.74
N LEU A 41 -2.41 3.26 -3.30
CA LEU A 41 -1.81 1.91 -3.29
C LEU A 41 -0.52 1.86 -4.12
N TRP A 42 -0.48 2.59 -5.24
CA TRP A 42 0.74 2.73 -6.02
C TRP A 42 1.84 3.42 -5.21
N LEU A 43 1.50 4.51 -4.51
CA LEU A 43 2.42 5.21 -3.61
C LEU A 43 2.92 4.31 -2.47
N LEU A 44 2.00 3.65 -1.76
CA LEU A 44 2.32 2.70 -0.69
C LEU A 44 3.25 1.58 -1.19
N GLY A 45 2.94 0.99 -2.35
CA GLY A 45 3.76 -0.06 -2.94
C GLY A 45 5.17 0.41 -3.27
N GLY A 46 5.32 1.63 -3.77
CA GLY A 46 6.61 2.28 -3.96
C GLY A 46 7.40 2.33 -2.66
N SER A 47 6.82 2.88 -1.60
CA SER A 47 7.49 3.02 -0.29
C SER A 47 7.84 1.69 0.38
N ILE A 48 6.99 0.66 0.23
CA ILE A 48 7.32 -0.70 0.69
C ILE A 48 8.56 -1.22 -0.04
N ILE A 49 8.60 -1.10 -1.37
CA ILE A 49 9.73 -1.56 -2.18
C ILE A 49 10.99 -0.75 -1.86
N SER A 50 10.86 0.57 -1.63
CA SER A 50 11.95 1.44 -1.18
C SER A 50 12.57 0.94 0.11
N GLN A 51 11.76 0.67 1.14
CA GLN A 51 12.24 0.15 2.42
C GLN A 51 12.87 -1.23 2.28
N VAL A 52 12.21 -2.14 1.56
CA VAL A 52 12.73 -3.50 1.34
C VAL A 52 14.08 -3.46 0.62
N SER A 53 14.22 -2.58 -0.37
CA SER A 53 15.48 -2.38 -1.09
C SER A 53 16.56 -1.76 -0.20
N LEU A 54 16.19 -0.76 0.60
CA LEU A 54 17.11 -0.04 1.48
C LEU A 54 17.70 -0.94 2.58
N TYR A 55 16.88 -1.85 3.12
CA TYR A 55 17.25 -2.74 4.23
C TYR A 55 17.54 -4.18 3.82
N GLU A 56 17.58 -4.47 2.51
CA GLU A 56 17.81 -5.81 1.94
C GLU A 56 16.81 -6.88 2.43
N GLU A 57 15.58 -6.48 2.72
CA GLU A 57 14.53 -7.31 3.34
C GLU A 57 13.74 -8.17 2.33
N TYR A 58 14.32 -8.52 1.18
CA TYR A 58 13.62 -9.24 0.11
C TYR A 58 13.09 -10.62 0.53
N GLN A 59 13.59 -11.17 1.64
CA GLN A 59 13.16 -12.44 2.23
C GLN A 59 11.95 -12.30 3.16
N VAL A 60 11.61 -11.08 3.59
CA VAL A 60 10.45 -10.83 4.46
C VAL A 60 9.16 -11.17 3.71
N ASP A 61 8.23 -11.83 4.39
CA ASP A 61 6.96 -12.20 3.79
C ASP A 61 6.20 -10.93 3.31
N PRO A 62 5.73 -10.88 2.05
CA PRO A 62 5.07 -9.70 1.52
C PRO A 62 3.77 -9.33 2.25
N LEU A 63 3.04 -10.31 2.81
CA LEU A 63 1.83 -10.02 3.58
C LEU A 63 2.18 -9.45 4.96
N GLU A 64 3.20 -10.00 5.63
CA GLU A 64 3.72 -9.42 6.89
C GLU A 64 4.19 -7.98 6.68
N LYS A 65 5.03 -7.72 5.66
CA LYS A 65 5.52 -6.37 5.36
C LYS A 65 4.38 -5.41 5.04
N LEU A 66 3.39 -5.88 4.28
CA LEU A 66 2.24 -5.06 3.91
C LEU A 66 1.35 -4.75 5.12
N ARG A 67 1.16 -5.70 6.05
CA ARG A 67 0.45 -5.47 7.32
C ARG A 67 1.15 -4.44 8.20
N GLU A 68 2.47 -4.57 8.37
CA GLU A 68 3.28 -3.57 9.07
C GLU A 68 3.15 -2.19 8.42
N SER A 69 3.13 -2.15 7.09
CA SER A 69 3.13 -0.90 6.33
C SER A 69 1.80 -0.15 6.36
N VAL A 70 0.70 -0.79 6.73
CA VAL A 70 -0.63 -0.15 6.84
C VAL A 70 -1.11 0.02 8.27
N ALA A 71 -0.41 -0.57 9.24
CA ALA A 71 -0.70 -0.45 10.67
C ALA A 71 -0.53 1.00 11.14
N ASP A 72 -1.30 1.38 12.17
CA ASP A 72 -1.20 2.68 12.85
C ASP A 72 -1.15 3.88 11.87
N ASP A 73 -2.15 3.97 10.99
CA ASP A 73 -2.29 4.98 9.92
C ASP A 73 -1.33 4.82 8.72
N GLY A 74 -0.49 3.79 8.73
CA GLY A 74 0.39 3.39 7.66
C GLY A 74 1.71 4.16 7.63
N ILE A 75 2.65 3.63 6.84
CA ILE A 75 3.97 4.24 6.67
C ILE A 75 3.89 5.57 5.93
N LEU A 76 4.85 6.45 6.25
CA LEU A 76 5.05 7.67 5.48
C LEU A 76 5.66 7.33 4.11
N PRO A 77 5.10 7.87 3.02
CA PRO A 77 5.72 7.76 1.71
C PRO A 77 7.07 8.47 1.63
N ASP A 78 7.90 8.11 0.65
CA ASP A 78 9.23 8.72 0.50
C ASP A 78 9.16 10.24 0.30
N ASP A 79 8.16 10.73 -0.43
CA ASP A 79 7.93 12.15 -0.72
C ASP A 79 6.94 12.82 0.26
N TYR A 80 6.82 12.32 1.49
CA TYR A 80 5.82 12.82 2.46
C TYR A 80 5.96 14.31 2.78
N ASP A 81 7.17 14.86 2.68
CA ASP A 81 7.50 16.26 2.95
C ASP A 81 6.93 17.23 1.88
N GLN A 82 6.62 16.70 0.69
CA GLN A 82 5.99 17.43 -0.41
C GLN A 82 4.46 17.31 -0.40
N MET A 83 3.91 16.45 0.46
CA MET A 83 2.47 16.22 0.56
C MET A 83 1.81 17.18 1.53
N THR A 84 0.60 17.63 1.18
CA THR A 84 -0.25 18.37 2.09
C THR A 84 -0.79 17.47 3.20
N HIS A 85 -1.17 18.08 4.34
CA HIS A 85 -1.88 17.38 5.40
C HIS A 85 -3.17 16.69 4.91
N ALA A 86 -3.83 17.25 3.89
CA ALA A 86 -5.05 16.67 3.33
C ALA A 86 -4.75 15.37 2.57
N GLU A 87 -3.64 15.31 1.84
CA GLU A 87 -3.18 14.13 1.11
C GLU A 87 -2.69 13.05 2.06
N LEU A 88 -1.88 13.40 3.07
CA LEU A 88 -1.45 12.45 4.10
C LEU A 88 -2.64 11.85 4.86
N ASN A 89 -3.62 12.68 5.25
CA ASN A 89 -4.85 12.18 5.87
C ASN A 89 -5.68 11.29 4.92
N ALA A 90 -5.63 11.53 3.61
CA ALA A 90 -6.33 10.71 2.63
C ALA A 90 -5.64 9.35 2.43
N LEU A 91 -4.31 9.32 2.44
CA LEU A 91 -3.52 8.11 2.46
C LEU A 91 -3.79 7.29 3.73
N ALA A 92 -3.70 7.91 4.91
CA ALA A 92 -3.98 7.25 6.20
C ALA A 92 -5.40 6.64 6.25
N ARG A 93 -6.41 7.33 5.68
CA ARG A 93 -7.76 6.76 5.54
C ARG A 93 -7.79 5.50 4.68
N MET A 94 -7.01 5.44 3.61
CA MET A 94 -6.88 4.25 2.77
C MET A 94 -6.16 3.14 3.54
N CYS A 95 -5.04 3.43 4.20
CA CYS A 95 -4.28 2.46 5.01
C CYS A 95 -5.15 1.79 6.07
N ARG A 96 -5.90 2.55 6.88
CA ARG A 96 -6.84 2.00 7.88
C ARG A 96 -7.91 1.09 7.28
N ARG A 97 -8.34 1.36 6.04
CA ARG A 97 -9.30 0.50 5.33
C ARG A 97 -8.62 -0.77 4.84
N PHE A 98 -7.41 -0.64 4.33
CA PHE A 98 -6.66 -1.77 3.81
C PHE A 98 -6.22 -2.70 4.95
N GLU A 99 -5.79 -2.16 6.08
CA GLU A 99 -5.52 -2.91 7.32
C GLU A 99 -6.71 -3.80 7.72
N LYS A 100 -7.92 -3.24 7.74
CA LYS A 100 -9.15 -4.01 8.01
C LYS A 100 -9.40 -5.11 6.98
N PHE A 101 -9.18 -4.83 5.70
CA PHE A 101 -9.32 -5.82 4.63
C PHE A 101 -8.34 -7.00 4.81
N LEU A 102 -7.10 -6.74 5.22
CA LEU A 102 -6.09 -7.77 5.46
C LEU A 102 -6.34 -8.59 6.73
N GLY A 103 -7.01 -8.00 7.72
CA GLY A 103 -7.45 -8.69 8.93
C GLY A 103 -8.68 -9.57 8.71
N ALA A 104 -9.56 -9.21 7.78
CA ALA A 104 -10.76 -10.00 7.42
C ALA A 104 -10.48 -11.16 6.44
N SER A 105 -9.29 -11.20 5.84
CA SER A 105 -8.89 -12.18 4.81
C SER A 105 -8.21 -13.44 5.36
N LEU A 106 -8.38 -13.74 6.66
CA LEU A 106 -7.88 -14.95 7.33
C LEU A 106 -8.97 -16.01 7.49
#